data_AF-A0A7Y5E1T4-F1
#
_entry.id   AF-A0A7Y5E1T4-F1
#
_cell.length_a   1.000
_cell.length_b   1.000
_cell.length_c   1.000
_cell.angle_alpha   90.00
_cell.angle_beta   90.00
_cell.angle_gamma   90.00
#
_symmetry.space_group_name_H-M   'P 1'
#
loop_
_entity.id
_entity.type
_entity.pdbx_description
1 polymer ?
#
loop_
_entity_poly.entity_id
_entity_poly.type
_entity_poly.pdbx_seq_one_letter_code
_entity_poly.pdbx_strand_id
1 'polypeptide(L)'
;MRLSRFAPAFVTSLVLAAGAGCAAEDGAESEDEINTGKLTPADVSILLPLPKSNANESLAATAKGKGGDELVPQTAYVLSGKPFQKVLQPGFYPQHGAPGVDTEAEERPLLRLTAVRVDPCGRTKPTDAEARCVPEVRLVFQPVLANAQGVFEAADGAIHAFYRVSEGELKAFTKALFDARNVGARFSYTSLGVHPTLAKEGLTGAFAKELFAQVKKVCGGGNLERVTFLQRTADREPVWVFGITSVTNKVAKVEKIASTSSTRQAIEGPGMSLPMHLRGLDEGEAPTETGSPDKIGAILDRRTTTEAEQVKALNASLRIDNPLIHSPETMACVECHVASGARKALLSEKPLLKDKIDPANVFKAPMTAKHVASKDIENLHAFSWKGTDAGVSDRVANDSAQIAARMNKLLF
;
A
#
# COMPACT_ATOMS: atom_id res chain seq x y z
N MET A 1 33.83 50.42 45.71
CA MET A 1 32.92 49.34 46.14
C MET A 1 33.13 48.16 45.19
N ARG A 2 33.73 47.07 45.69
CA ARG A 2 34.05 45.85 44.92
C ARG A 2 32.75 45.06 44.68
N LEU A 3 32.46 44.67 43.44
CA LEU A 3 31.44 43.67 43.14
C LEU A 3 32.11 42.43 42.55
N SER A 4 31.88 41.34 43.27
CA SER A 4 32.45 40.00 43.17
C SER A 4 31.84 39.18 42.03
N ARG A 5 32.70 38.40 41.38
CA ARG A 5 32.36 37.34 40.41
C ARG A 5 31.65 36.18 41.13
N PHE A 6 30.52 35.73 40.62
CA PHE A 6 29.93 34.43 40.94
C PHE A 6 30.09 33.49 39.75
N ALA A 7 30.71 32.34 39.98
CA ALA A 7 30.74 31.20 39.07
C ALA A 7 29.63 30.20 39.48
N PRO A 8 28.96 29.52 38.55
CA PRO A 8 28.02 28.47 38.90
C PRO A 8 28.75 27.14 39.11
N ALA A 9 28.40 26.46 40.20
CA ALA A 9 28.82 25.09 40.50
C ALA A 9 27.97 24.10 39.68
N PHE A 10 28.63 23.22 38.93
CA PHE A 10 28.00 22.04 38.32
C PHE A 10 27.78 20.97 39.39
N VAL A 11 26.52 20.62 39.66
CA VAL A 11 26.14 19.46 40.46
C VAL A 11 25.98 18.27 39.51
N THR A 12 26.90 17.32 39.59
CA THR A 12 26.81 16.04 38.88
C THR A 12 25.96 15.08 39.71
N SER A 13 24.70 14.90 39.33
CA SER A 13 23.85 13.86 39.93
C SER A 13 24.22 12.49 39.37
N LEU A 14 24.81 11.66 40.23
CA LEU A 14 25.06 10.24 39.98
C LEU A 14 23.76 9.47 40.23
N VAL A 15 23.11 8.95 39.18
CA VAL A 15 21.96 8.06 39.32
C VAL A 15 22.46 6.63 39.44
N LEU A 16 22.31 6.04 40.63
CA LEU A 16 22.41 4.60 40.83
C LEU A 16 21.15 3.93 40.27
N ALA A 17 21.31 3.10 39.24
CA ALA A 17 20.30 2.16 38.78
C ALA A 17 20.54 0.81 39.47
N ALA A 18 19.59 0.39 40.31
CA ALA A 18 19.57 -0.93 40.92
C ALA A 18 18.20 -1.59 40.70
N GLY A 19 18.23 -2.77 40.08
CA GLY A 19 17.31 -3.88 40.32
C GLY A 19 15.93 -3.84 39.65
N ALA A 20 15.72 -4.76 38.70
CA ALA A 20 14.80 -5.90 38.87
C ALA A 20 14.71 -6.67 37.55
N GLY A 21 15.26 -7.89 37.54
CA GLY A 21 15.12 -8.81 36.42
C GLY A 21 13.71 -9.37 36.36
N CYS A 22 13.01 -9.10 35.27
CA CYS A 22 11.99 -9.99 34.73
C CYS A 22 12.63 -10.73 33.56
N ALA A 23 12.82 -12.03 33.72
CA ALA A 23 13.18 -12.93 32.64
C ALA A 23 12.05 -12.91 31.62
N ALA A 24 12.23 -12.16 30.53
CA ALA A 24 11.55 -12.45 29.29
C ALA A 24 12.27 -13.66 28.70
N GLU A 25 11.52 -14.74 28.46
CA GLU A 25 11.98 -15.82 27.60
C GLU A 25 12.18 -15.24 26.20
N ASP A 26 13.41 -14.79 25.93
CA ASP A 26 13.91 -14.55 24.59
C ASP A 26 13.90 -15.91 23.87
N GLY A 27 12.76 -16.25 23.27
CA GLY A 27 12.71 -17.23 22.22
C GLY A 27 13.61 -16.71 21.11
N ALA A 28 14.84 -17.24 21.06
CA ALA A 28 15.81 -16.95 20.03
C ALA A 28 15.13 -17.03 18.66
N GLU A 29 14.84 -15.88 18.05
CA GLU A 29 14.47 -15.78 16.65
C GLU A 29 15.62 -16.43 15.90
N SER A 30 15.39 -17.63 15.35
CA SER A 30 16.38 -18.36 14.57
C SER A 30 16.91 -17.42 13.50
N GLU A 31 18.22 -17.20 13.53
CA GLU A 31 18.96 -16.36 12.58
C GLU A 31 18.41 -16.55 11.17
N ASP A 32 17.99 -15.43 10.57
CA ASP A 32 17.82 -15.19 9.15
C ASP A 32 18.27 -16.37 8.28
N GLU A 33 17.35 -17.31 8.03
CA GLU A 33 17.58 -18.35 7.05
C GLU A 33 17.66 -17.63 5.70
N ILE A 34 18.90 -17.33 5.28
CA ILE A 34 19.21 -16.74 3.99
C ILE A 34 18.71 -17.72 2.94
N ASN A 35 17.46 -17.57 2.53
CA ASN A 35 16.79 -18.52 1.66
C ASN A 35 17.24 -18.25 0.22
N THR A 36 18.46 -18.69 -0.11
CA THR A 36 19.11 -18.39 -1.40
C THR A 36 18.40 -19.03 -2.60
N GLY A 37 17.45 -19.94 -2.37
CA GLY A 37 16.79 -20.71 -3.44
C GLY A 37 15.29 -20.45 -3.62
N LYS A 38 14.65 -19.62 -2.79
CA LYS A 38 13.19 -19.39 -2.84
C LYS A 38 12.83 -17.92 -2.97
N LEU A 39 11.64 -17.67 -3.50
CA LEU A 39 10.99 -16.37 -3.47
C LEU A 39 10.60 -16.00 -2.04
N THR A 40 10.72 -14.72 -1.74
CA THR A 40 10.33 -14.05 -0.51
C THR A 40 9.18 -13.09 -0.81
N PRO A 41 8.49 -12.52 0.20
CA PRO A 41 7.43 -11.53 -0.02
C PRO A 41 7.89 -10.33 -0.87
N ALA A 42 9.14 -9.91 -0.75
CA ALA A 42 9.68 -8.78 -1.51
C ALA A 42 9.87 -9.08 -3.01
N ASP A 43 10.01 -10.35 -3.40
CA ASP A 43 10.14 -10.74 -4.81
C ASP A 43 8.81 -10.71 -5.56
N VAL A 44 7.70 -10.79 -4.82
CA VAL A 44 6.35 -10.81 -5.40
C VAL A 44 5.56 -9.53 -5.15
N SER A 45 6.01 -8.70 -4.20
CA SER A 45 5.53 -7.35 -3.95
C SER A 45 6.72 -6.40 -3.87
N ILE A 46 6.94 -5.68 -4.95
CA ILE A 46 8.13 -4.85 -5.19
C ILE A 46 7.72 -3.38 -5.06
N LEU A 47 8.12 -2.72 -3.96
CA LEU A 47 8.02 -1.27 -3.84
C LEU A 47 9.29 -0.64 -4.42
N LEU A 48 9.12 0.28 -5.35
CA LEU A 48 10.22 0.98 -6.01
C LEU A 48 10.64 2.18 -5.13
N PRO A 49 11.95 2.49 -5.05
CA PRO A 49 12.39 3.76 -4.48
C PRO A 49 11.86 4.92 -5.34
N LEU A 50 11.69 6.09 -4.72
CA LEU A 50 11.41 7.30 -5.48
C LEU A 50 12.63 7.70 -6.35
N PRO A 51 12.42 8.33 -7.51
CA PRO A 51 13.50 8.81 -8.38
C PRO A 51 14.45 9.76 -7.66
N LYS A 52 15.74 9.74 -8.03
CA LYS A 52 16.74 10.63 -7.40
C LYS A 52 16.99 11.90 -8.19
N SER A 53 16.97 11.82 -9.52
CA SER A 53 17.36 12.93 -10.40
C SER A 53 16.29 13.28 -11.43
N ASN A 54 15.50 12.31 -11.87
CA ASN A 54 14.48 12.53 -12.88
C ASN A 54 13.28 11.59 -12.69
N ALA A 55 12.06 12.11 -12.71
CA ALA A 55 10.84 11.30 -12.67
C ALA A 55 10.78 10.20 -13.76
N ASN A 56 11.45 10.42 -14.90
CA ASN A 56 11.58 9.46 -16.00
C ASN A 56 12.50 8.26 -15.70
N GLU A 57 13.14 8.21 -14.54
CA GLU A 57 13.80 7.00 -14.06
C GLU A 57 12.80 5.85 -13.84
N SER A 58 11.51 6.16 -13.61
CA SER A 58 10.44 5.17 -13.52
C SER A 58 9.52 5.17 -14.75
N LEU A 59 8.85 4.04 -14.99
CA LEU A 59 7.86 3.89 -16.05
C LEU A 59 6.67 4.83 -15.83
N ALA A 60 6.32 5.60 -16.86
CA ALA A 60 5.10 6.38 -16.88
C ALA A 60 3.87 5.48 -17.12
N ALA A 61 2.71 5.89 -16.61
CA ALA A 61 1.43 5.26 -16.95
C ALA A 61 1.12 5.31 -18.47
N THR A 62 1.71 6.27 -19.18
CA THR A 62 1.62 6.46 -20.64
C THR A 62 2.59 5.57 -21.43
N ALA A 63 3.51 4.86 -20.76
CA ALA A 63 4.49 4.01 -21.44
C ALA A 63 3.79 2.91 -22.25
N LYS A 64 4.37 2.54 -23.39
CA LYS A 64 3.85 1.42 -24.21
C LYS A 64 4.29 0.09 -23.60
N GLY A 65 3.33 -0.81 -23.43
CA GLY A 65 3.53 -2.16 -22.94
C GLY A 65 3.13 -3.22 -23.96
N LYS A 66 2.51 -4.29 -23.48
CA LYS A 66 2.13 -5.46 -24.28
C LYS A 66 1.20 -5.05 -25.41
N GLY A 67 1.53 -5.46 -26.63
CA GLY A 67 0.77 -5.13 -27.84
C GLY A 67 0.91 -3.67 -28.29
N GLY A 68 1.83 -2.89 -27.73
CA GLY A 68 2.03 -1.48 -28.09
C GLY A 68 0.99 -0.52 -27.50
N ASP A 69 0.05 -1.02 -26.71
CA ASP A 69 -0.91 -0.20 -25.96
C ASP A 69 -0.24 0.50 -24.77
N GLU A 70 -0.81 1.62 -24.30
CA GLU A 70 -0.34 2.26 -23.06
C GLU A 70 -0.60 1.35 -21.85
N LEU A 71 0.23 1.45 -20.81
CA LEU A 71 0.00 0.75 -19.55
C LEU A 71 -1.36 1.14 -18.96
N VAL A 72 -1.66 2.44 -18.87
CA VAL A 72 -2.97 2.96 -18.44
C VAL A 72 -3.56 3.82 -19.56
N PRO A 73 -4.47 3.27 -20.39
CA PRO A 73 -5.14 4.02 -21.45
C PRO A 73 -5.89 5.24 -20.89
N GLN A 74 -5.91 6.33 -21.68
CA GLN A 74 -6.61 7.57 -21.30
C GLN A 74 -8.06 7.33 -20.86
N THR A 75 -8.80 6.48 -21.56
CA THR A 75 -10.22 6.18 -21.25
C THR A 75 -10.39 5.59 -19.85
N ALA A 76 -9.48 4.72 -19.43
CA ALA A 76 -9.50 4.13 -18.09
C ALA A 76 -9.12 5.17 -17.01
N TYR A 77 -8.15 6.04 -17.30
CA TYR A 77 -7.75 7.13 -16.40
C TYR A 77 -8.85 8.19 -16.19
N VAL A 78 -9.53 8.60 -17.26
CA VAL A 78 -10.60 9.61 -17.16
C VAL A 78 -11.78 9.07 -16.35
N LEU A 79 -12.17 7.81 -16.57
CA LEU A 79 -13.29 7.19 -15.87
C LEU A 79 -13.00 6.85 -14.41
N SER A 80 -11.72 6.76 -14.01
CA SER A 80 -11.35 6.76 -12.60
C SER A 80 -11.52 8.13 -11.93
N GLY A 81 -12.21 9.08 -12.56
CA GLY A 81 -12.67 10.32 -11.95
C GLY A 81 -11.62 11.42 -11.87
N LYS A 82 -10.56 11.36 -12.69
CA LYS A 82 -9.45 12.33 -12.71
C LYS A 82 -8.89 12.58 -11.31
N PRO A 83 -8.42 11.54 -10.61
CA PRO A 83 -8.23 11.57 -9.17
C PRO A 83 -7.10 12.52 -8.69
N PHE A 84 -6.44 13.26 -9.59
CA PHE A 84 -5.33 14.13 -9.21
C PHE A 84 -5.56 15.60 -9.58
N GLN A 85 -6.63 15.94 -10.33
CA GLN A 85 -6.91 17.29 -10.83
C GLN A 85 -6.95 18.35 -9.72
N LYS A 86 -7.36 17.97 -8.51
CA LYS A 86 -7.39 18.86 -7.35
C LYS A 86 -6.11 18.81 -6.52
N VAL A 87 -5.39 17.68 -6.53
CA VAL A 87 -4.18 17.46 -5.73
C VAL A 87 -3.00 18.27 -6.28
N LEU A 88 -2.96 18.48 -7.60
CA LEU A 88 -1.89 19.22 -8.28
C LEU A 88 -2.13 20.73 -8.39
N GLN A 89 -3.16 21.27 -7.73
CA GLN A 89 -3.45 22.70 -7.79
C GLN A 89 -2.43 23.53 -6.98
N PRO A 90 -2.00 24.70 -7.51
CA PRO A 90 -1.12 25.62 -6.80
C PRO A 90 -1.72 26.02 -5.44
N GLY A 91 -1.02 25.69 -4.34
CA GLY A 91 -1.44 25.99 -2.97
C GLY A 91 -1.70 24.77 -2.09
N PHE A 92 -1.96 23.59 -2.66
CA PHE A 92 -2.13 22.34 -1.90
C PHE A 92 -0.82 21.55 -1.75
N TYR A 93 0.00 21.58 -2.80
CA TYR A 93 1.43 21.31 -2.73
C TYR A 93 2.20 22.63 -2.98
N PRO A 94 2.23 23.56 -2.01
CA PRO A 94 2.92 24.84 -2.17
C PRO A 94 4.43 24.68 -2.37
N GLN A 95 4.96 23.47 -2.16
CA GLN A 95 6.36 23.13 -2.32
C GLN A 95 6.71 22.72 -3.76
N HIS A 96 5.74 22.36 -4.60
CA HIS A 96 6.01 22.07 -6.01
C HIS A 96 5.75 23.35 -6.80
N GLY A 97 6.80 24.12 -7.09
CA GLY A 97 6.73 25.34 -7.92
C GLY A 97 6.36 25.09 -9.38
N ALA A 98 5.57 24.04 -9.66
CA ALA A 98 5.07 23.72 -10.98
C ALA A 98 3.97 24.74 -11.35
N PRO A 99 4.06 25.40 -12.52
CA PRO A 99 2.93 26.15 -13.06
C PRO A 99 1.72 25.22 -13.15
N GLY A 100 0.54 25.75 -12.81
CA GLY A 100 -0.70 24.99 -12.64
C GLY A 100 -0.87 23.91 -13.71
N VAL A 101 -0.92 22.66 -13.26
CA VAL A 101 -1.28 21.52 -14.11
C VAL A 101 -2.80 21.61 -14.30
N ASP A 102 -3.23 22.46 -15.23
CA ASP A 102 -4.62 22.83 -15.39
C ASP A 102 -5.42 21.80 -16.23
N THR A 103 -4.73 20.84 -16.87
CA THR A 103 -5.39 19.88 -17.78
C THR A 103 -5.03 18.41 -17.50
N GLU A 104 -6.00 17.51 -17.80
CA GLU A 104 -5.83 16.05 -17.69
C GLU A 104 -4.70 15.49 -18.55
N ALA A 105 -4.42 16.15 -19.68
CA ALA A 105 -3.34 15.78 -20.59
C ALA A 105 -1.96 15.93 -19.95
N GLU A 106 -1.86 16.76 -18.91
CA GLU A 106 -0.62 17.06 -18.20
C GLU A 106 -0.44 16.17 -16.97
N GLU A 107 -1.53 15.68 -16.34
CA GLU A 107 -1.44 14.85 -15.12
C GLU A 107 -1.01 13.40 -15.38
N ARG A 108 -1.65 12.75 -16.35
CA ARG A 108 -1.40 11.31 -16.61
C ARG A 108 0.08 11.02 -16.96
N PRO A 109 0.80 11.89 -17.70
CA PRO A 109 2.26 11.76 -17.88
C PRO A 109 3.09 11.87 -16.59
N LEU A 110 2.56 12.44 -15.51
CA LEU A 110 3.24 12.53 -14.20
C LEU A 110 3.11 11.25 -13.38
N LEU A 111 2.17 10.37 -13.73
CA LEU A 111 1.98 9.09 -13.06
C LEU A 111 3.16 8.16 -13.31
N ARG A 112 3.93 7.88 -12.27
CA ARG A 112 5.07 6.97 -12.28
C ARG A 112 4.78 5.70 -11.53
N LEU A 113 5.32 4.60 -12.04
CA LEU A 113 5.25 3.30 -11.40
C LEU A 113 5.99 3.38 -10.06
N THR A 114 5.28 3.13 -8.96
CA THR A 114 5.84 3.13 -7.60
C THR A 114 5.82 1.74 -6.96
N ALA A 115 4.96 0.84 -7.41
CA ALA A 115 4.98 -0.56 -6.95
C ALA A 115 4.49 -1.56 -8.00
N VAL A 116 4.94 -2.80 -7.87
CA VAL A 116 4.52 -3.96 -8.68
C VAL A 116 4.16 -5.10 -7.73
N ARG A 117 3.05 -5.80 -8.01
CA ARG A 117 2.70 -7.06 -7.35
C ARG A 117 2.37 -8.11 -8.38
N VAL A 118 2.87 -9.32 -8.20
CA VAL A 118 2.47 -10.50 -8.98
C VAL A 118 1.55 -11.34 -8.12
N ASP A 119 0.44 -11.83 -8.67
CA ASP A 119 -0.48 -12.66 -7.92
C ASP A 119 -0.95 -13.82 -8.79
N PRO A 120 -0.61 -15.08 -8.47
CA PRO A 120 -1.12 -16.22 -9.20
C PRO A 120 -2.65 -16.33 -9.11
N CYS A 121 -3.30 -15.64 -8.17
CA CYS A 121 -4.72 -15.79 -7.83
C CYS A 121 -5.43 -14.52 -7.30
N GLY A 122 -5.17 -13.34 -7.87
CA GLY A 122 -5.52 -12.06 -7.22
C GLY A 122 -7.01 -11.72 -7.05
N ARG A 123 -7.94 -12.55 -7.54
CA ARG A 123 -9.39 -12.32 -7.48
C ARG A 123 -10.20 -13.30 -6.66
N THR A 124 -9.60 -14.40 -6.26
CA THR A 124 -10.30 -15.48 -5.56
C THR A 124 -9.75 -15.63 -4.17
N LYS A 125 -10.61 -15.96 -3.21
CA LYS A 125 -10.13 -16.43 -1.92
C LYS A 125 -9.42 -17.77 -2.16
N PRO A 126 -8.34 -18.10 -1.44
CA PRO A 126 -7.70 -19.40 -1.56
C PRO A 126 -8.63 -20.60 -1.30
N THR A 127 -9.77 -20.36 -0.62
CA THR A 127 -10.83 -21.35 -0.41
C THR A 127 -11.76 -21.55 -1.61
N ASP A 128 -11.77 -20.63 -2.57
CA ASP A 128 -12.50 -20.82 -3.82
C ASP A 128 -11.76 -21.87 -4.66
N ALA A 129 -12.50 -22.78 -5.30
CA ALA A 129 -11.91 -23.85 -6.09
C ALA A 129 -10.87 -23.30 -7.09
N GLU A 130 -9.68 -23.93 -7.14
CA GLU A 130 -8.52 -23.49 -7.93
C GLU A 130 -8.84 -23.19 -9.40
N ALA A 131 -9.89 -23.80 -9.94
CA ALA A 131 -10.41 -23.57 -11.29
C ALA A 131 -10.84 -22.12 -11.59
N ARG A 132 -10.99 -21.25 -10.58
CA ARG A 132 -11.34 -19.82 -10.77
C ARG A 132 -10.15 -18.87 -10.65
N CYS A 133 -8.95 -19.41 -10.45
CA CYS A 133 -7.76 -18.63 -10.22
C CYS A 133 -7.35 -17.85 -11.48
N VAL A 134 -7.29 -16.53 -11.37
CA VAL A 134 -6.86 -15.64 -12.47
C VAL A 134 -5.51 -15.03 -12.11
N PRO A 135 -4.42 -15.42 -12.80
CA PRO A 135 -3.13 -14.78 -12.62
C PRO A 135 -3.19 -13.31 -13.02
N GLU A 136 -2.66 -12.44 -12.17
CA GLU A 136 -2.61 -11.00 -12.41
C GLU A 136 -1.25 -10.39 -12.07
N VAL A 137 -0.93 -9.31 -12.78
CA VAL A 137 0.09 -8.34 -12.37
C VAL A 137 -0.62 -7.06 -12.01
N ARG A 138 -0.32 -6.52 -10.83
CA ARG A 138 -0.85 -5.24 -10.35
C ARG A 138 0.25 -4.20 -10.34
N LEU A 139 0.00 -3.06 -10.97
CA LEU A 139 0.90 -1.92 -10.99
C LEU A 139 0.30 -0.78 -10.18
N VAL A 140 1.11 -0.10 -9.39
CA VAL A 140 0.70 1.10 -8.64
C VAL A 140 1.39 2.31 -9.26
N PHE A 141 0.58 3.30 -9.63
CA PHE A 141 1.04 4.55 -10.22
C PHE A 141 0.67 5.73 -9.32
N GLN A 142 1.60 6.67 -9.14
CA GLN A 142 1.38 7.91 -8.40
C GLN A 142 1.97 9.09 -9.15
N PRO A 143 1.40 10.31 -9.03
CA PRO A 143 2.10 11.51 -9.44
C PRO A 143 3.41 11.62 -8.64
N VAL A 144 4.55 11.73 -9.34
CA VAL A 144 5.86 11.91 -8.72
C VAL A 144 6.48 13.19 -9.22
N LEU A 145 6.76 14.11 -8.28
CA LEU A 145 7.14 15.49 -8.56
C LEU A 145 8.30 15.92 -7.67
N ALA A 146 9.20 16.75 -8.21
CA ALA A 146 10.26 17.36 -7.41
C ALA A 146 9.70 18.52 -6.58
N ASN A 147 9.97 18.55 -5.28
CA ASN A 147 9.68 19.68 -4.40
C ASN A 147 10.63 20.86 -4.67
N ALA A 148 10.47 21.96 -3.94
CA ALA A 148 11.25 23.19 -4.11
C ALA A 148 12.75 22.97 -3.87
N GLN A 149 13.13 21.89 -3.18
CA GLN A 149 14.50 21.48 -2.92
C GLN A 149 15.02 20.46 -3.94
N GLY A 150 14.23 20.13 -4.97
CA GLY A 150 14.59 19.16 -6.01
C GLY A 150 14.45 17.69 -5.57
N VAL A 151 13.88 17.42 -4.39
CA VAL A 151 13.65 16.05 -3.91
C VAL A 151 12.33 15.54 -4.49
N PHE A 152 12.35 14.36 -5.09
CA PHE A 152 11.13 13.76 -5.63
C PHE A 152 10.27 13.15 -4.53
N GLU A 153 8.98 13.48 -4.59
CA GLU A 153 7.94 13.04 -3.65
C GLU A 153 6.76 12.46 -4.44
N ALA A 154 6.06 11.49 -3.85
CA ALA A 154 4.80 11.00 -4.39
C ALA A 154 3.62 11.77 -3.80
N ALA A 155 2.67 12.16 -4.65
CA ALA A 155 1.43 12.78 -4.21
C ALA A 155 0.59 11.82 -3.34
N ASP A 156 -0.30 12.39 -2.51
CA ASP A 156 -1.16 11.64 -1.60
C ASP A 156 -2.39 11.06 -2.33
N GLY A 157 -2.09 10.12 -3.22
CA GLY A 157 -3.05 9.30 -3.92
C GLY A 157 -2.35 8.39 -4.91
N ALA A 158 -3.07 7.38 -5.39
CA ALA A 158 -2.53 6.34 -6.25
C ALA A 158 -3.61 5.76 -7.15
N ILE A 159 -3.18 5.22 -8.28
CA ILE A 159 -3.98 4.35 -9.13
C ILE A 159 -3.37 2.96 -9.12
N HIS A 160 -4.19 1.93 -8.93
CA HIS A 160 -3.80 0.54 -9.10
C HIS A 160 -4.37 0.02 -10.43
N ALA A 161 -3.50 -0.45 -11.32
CA ALA A 161 -3.89 -1.06 -12.59
C ALA A 161 -3.68 -2.57 -12.54
N PHE A 162 -4.70 -3.34 -12.90
CA PHE A 162 -4.74 -4.79 -12.77
C PHE A 162 -4.77 -5.43 -14.16
N TYR A 163 -3.74 -6.21 -14.48
CA TYR A 163 -3.57 -6.85 -15.78
C TYR A 163 -3.76 -8.36 -15.64
N ARG A 164 -4.67 -8.94 -16.42
CA ARG A 164 -4.74 -10.39 -16.54
C ARG A 164 -3.55 -10.90 -17.33
N VAL A 165 -2.87 -11.91 -16.81
CA VAL A 165 -1.79 -12.61 -17.51
C VAL A 165 -2.07 -14.11 -17.54
N SER A 166 -1.43 -14.82 -18.46
CA SER A 166 -1.43 -16.29 -18.39
C SER A 166 -0.52 -16.78 -17.28
N GLU A 167 -0.75 -18.01 -16.79
CA GLU A 167 0.14 -18.64 -15.80
C GLU A 167 1.59 -18.72 -16.31
N GLY A 168 1.78 -19.05 -17.59
CA GLY A 168 3.11 -19.09 -18.22
C GLY A 168 3.80 -17.73 -18.24
N GLU A 169 3.07 -16.65 -18.53
CA GLU A 169 3.60 -15.29 -18.46
C GLU A 169 3.97 -14.90 -17.03
N LEU A 170 3.13 -15.20 -16.04
CA LEU A 170 3.40 -14.89 -14.64
C LEU A 170 4.64 -15.63 -14.12
N LYS A 171 4.76 -16.94 -14.45
CA LYS A 171 5.94 -17.75 -14.11
C LYS A 171 7.20 -17.19 -14.74
N ALA A 172 7.16 -16.88 -16.05
CA ALA A 172 8.30 -16.32 -16.76
C ALA A 172 8.70 -14.93 -16.22
N PHE A 173 7.73 -14.06 -15.95
CA PHE A 173 7.94 -12.75 -15.33
C PHE A 173 8.65 -12.91 -13.98
N THR A 174 8.10 -13.73 -13.08
CA THR A 174 8.61 -13.89 -11.72
C THR A 174 9.99 -14.54 -11.71
N LYS A 175 10.20 -15.55 -12.56
CA LYS A 175 11.51 -16.19 -12.71
C LYS A 175 12.57 -15.21 -13.24
N ALA A 176 12.24 -14.37 -14.21
CA ALA A 176 13.18 -13.38 -14.72
C ALA A 176 13.63 -12.39 -13.64
N LEU A 177 12.71 -11.92 -12.78
CA LEU A 177 13.05 -11.06 -11.65
C LEU A 177 13.88 -11.79 -10.59
N PHE A 178 13.51 -13.03 -10.28
CA PHE A 178 14.27 -13.87 -9.37
C PHE A 178 15.71 -14.08 -9.85
N ASP A 179 15.90 -14.35 -11.14
CA ASP A 179 17.22 -14.53 -11.73
C ASP A 179 18.00 -13.19 -11.74
N ALA A 180 17.34 -12.08 -12.03
CA ALA A 180 17.94 -10.74 -12.06
C ALA A 180 18.28 -10.17 -10.67
N ARG A 181 17.70 -10.70 -9.59
CA ARG A 181 18.03 -10.25 -8.22
C ARG A 181 19.47 -10.61 -7.81
N ASN A 182 20.18 -11.43 -8.60
CA ASN A 182 21.47 -12.03 -8.28
C ASN A 182 22.67 -11.47 -9.07
N VAL A 183 23.53 -10.68 -8.41
CA VAL A 183 25.00 -10.89 -8.37
C VAL A 183 25.56 -10.35 -7.03
N GLY A 184 25.69 -11.20 -6.00
CA GLY A 184 26.64 -10.97 -4.90
C GLY A 184 26.14 -10.45 -3.54
N ALA A 185 24.84 -10.29 -3.31
CA ALA A 185 24.34 -9.88 -2.00
C ALA A 185 23.33 -10.90 -1.44
N ARG A 186 23.73 -11.58 -0.36
CA ARG A 186 22.81 -12.32 0.50
C ARG A 186 21.95 -11.30 1.24
N PHE A 187 20.86 -10.86 0.64
CA PHE A 187 19.90 -10.03 1.36
C PHE A 187 19.06 -10.94 2.26
N SER A 188 19.08 -10.64 3.55
CA SER A 188 17.98 -11.01 4.44
C SER A 188 16.78 -10.17 4.01
N TYR A 189 15.89 -10.72 3.19
CA TYR A 189 14.64 -10.07 2.75
C TYR A 189 13.61 -10.09 3.89
N THR A 190 14.03 -9.73 5.10
CA THR A 190 13.22 -9.89 6.31
C THR A 190 12.05 -8.93 6.36
N SER A 191 12.15 -7.75 5.71
CA SER A 191 11.09 -6.75 5.71
C SER A 191 10.63 -6.33 4.32
N LEU A 192 9.32 -6.43 4.09
CA LEU A 192 8.62 -5.85 2.95
C LEU A 192 8.65 -4.31 3.05
N GLY A 193 9.03 -3.66 1.96
CA GLY A 193 9.30 -2.23 1.88
C GLY A 193 9.97 -1.94 0.53
N VAL A 194 10.77 -0.88 0.44
CA VAL A 194 11.57 -0.64 -0.78
C VAL A 194 12.42 -1.87 -1.08
N HIS A 195 12.28 -2.40 -2.28
CA HIS A 195 12.95 -3.64 -2.66
C HIS A 195 14.47 -3.51 -2.50
N PRO A 196 15.16 -4.39 -1.76
CA PRO A 196 16.58 -4.22 -1.41
C PRO A 196 17.51 -4.02 -2.59
N THR A 197 17.32 -4.78 -3.68
CA THR A 197 18.12 -4.63 -4.90
C THR A 197 17.87 -3.26 -5.56
N LEU A 198 16.62 -2.77 -5.54
CA LEU A 198 16.31 -1.44 -6.09
C LEU A 198 16.84 -0.32 -5.19
N ALA A 199 16.80 -0.49 -3.86
CA ALA A 199 17.40 0.48 -2.93
C ALA A 199 18.91 0.63 -3.17
N LYS A 200 19.60 -0.49 -3.46
CA LYS A 200 21.04 -0.52 -3.75
C LYS A 200 21.38 0.05 -5.13
N GLU A 201 20.71 -0.44 -6.18
CA GLU A 201 21.06 -0.12 -7.57
C GLU A 201 20.40 1.16 -8.11
N GLY A 202 19.30 1.58 -7.49
CA GLY A 202 18.44 2.65 -8.01
C GLY A 202 17.60 2.22 -9.20
N LEU A 203 16.74 3.14 -9.66
CA LEU A 203 15.81 2.92 -10.76
C LEU A 203 16.48 2.84 -12.15
N THR A 204 17.75 3.21 -12.25
CA THR A 204 18.57 3.05 -13.47
C THR A 204 19.39 1.76 -13.47
N GLY A 205 19.30 0.97 -12.40
CA GLY A 205 20.03 -0.28 -12.17
C GLY A 205 19.65 -1.42 -13.11
N ALA A 206 20.39 -2.53 -13.02
CA ALA A 206 20.14 -3.72 -13.84
C ALA A 206 18.80 -4.36 -13.48
N PHE A 207 18.51 -4.49 -12.18
CA PHE A 207 17.25 -5.05 -11.71
C PHE A 207 16.04 -4.20 -12.13
N ALA A 208 16.13 -2.87 -12.04
CA ALA A 208 15.06 -1.96 -12.47
C ALA A 208 14.79 -2.07 -13.97
N LYS A 209 15.84 -2.15 -14.80
CA LYS A 209 15.72 -2.35 -16.25
C LYS A 209 15.01 -3.66 -16.59
N GLU A 210 15.38 -4.74 -15.91
CA GLU A 210 14.71 -6.03 -16.09
C GLU A 210 13.24 -5.95 -15.67
N LEU A 211 12.95 -5.39 -14.50
CA LEU A 211 11.58 -5.17 -14.02
C LEU A 211 10.74 -4.41 -15.04
N PHE A 212 11.25 -3.29 -15.56
CA PHE A 212 10.53 -2.50 -16.55
C PHE A 212 10.36 -3.21 -17.88
N ALA A 213 11.34 -4.02 -18.31
CA ALA A 213 11.23 -4.85 -19.49
C ALA A 213 10.12 -5.90 -19.33
N GLN A 214 10.08 -6.59 -18.19
CA GLN A 214 9.05 -7.59 -17.90
C GLN A 214 7.66 -6.97 -17.77
N VAL A 215 7.53 -5.80 -17.12
CA VAL A 215 6.26 -5.06 -17.05
C VAL A 215 5.75 -4.73 -18.46
N LYS A 216 6.59 -4.14 -19.31
CA LYS A 216 6.20 -3.81 -20.70
C LYS A 216 5.91 -5.05 -21.54
N LYS A 217 6.49 -6.20 -21.21
CA LYS A 217 6.25 -7.47 -21.91
C LYS A 217 4.87 -8.04 -21.61
N VAL A 218 4.41 -7.96 -20.35
CA VAL A 218 3.18 -8.67 -19.92
C VAL A 218 1.99 -7.75 -19.62
N CYS A 219 2.19 -6.45 -19.41
CA CYS A 219 1.13 -5.48 -19.10
C CYS A 219 0.91 -4.51 -20.26
N GLY A 220 -0.34 -4.27 -20.63
CA GLY A 220 -0.74 -3.24 -21.60
C GLY A 220 -2.27 -3.04 -21.63
N GLY A 221 -2.75 -2.01 -22.34
CA GLY A 221 -4.19 -1.71 -22.41
C GLY A 221 -5.06 -2.86 -22.94
N GLY A 222 -4.52 -3.76 -23.77
CA GLY A 222 -5.25 -4.93 -24.28
C GLY A 222 -5.57 -6.01 -23.24
N ASN A 223 -4.84 -6.06 -22.12
CA ASN A 223 -5.09 -7.01 -21.01
C ASN A 223 -5.28 -6.31 -19.65
N LEU A 224 -5.42 -4.99 -19.63
CA LEU A 224 -5.89 -4.23 -18.48
C LEU A 224 -7.36 -4.56 -18.23
N GLU A 225 -7.69 -4.94 -17.00
CA GLU A 225 -9.05 -5.36 -16.65
C GLU A 225 -9.72 -4.50 -15.59
N ARG A 226 -8.92 -3.78 -14.81
CA ARG A 226 -9.42 -2.92 -13.76
C ARG A 226 -8.42 -1.83 -13.43
N VAL A 227 -8.97 -0.68 -13.05
CA VAL A 227 -8.28 0.44 -12.45
C VAL A 227 -9.00 0.78 -11.15
N THR A 228 -8.30 0.85 -10.03
CA THR A 228 -8.83 1.41 -8.79
C THR A 228 -8.04 2.66 -8.43
N PHE A 229 -8.64 3.59 -7.71
CA PHE A 229 -7.94 4.79 -7.26
C PHE A 229 -8.19 5.07 -5.78
N LEU A 230 -7.23 5.76 -5.19
CA LEU A 230 -7.32 6.45 -3.90
C LEU A 230 -6.79 7.87 -4.14
N GLN A 231 -7.52 8.88 -3.71
CA GLN A 231 -7.07 10.27 -3.74
C GLN A 231 -7.42 10.96 -2.43
N ARG A 232 -6.56 11.85 -1.95
CA ARG A 232 -6.91 12.82 -0.91
C ARG A 232 -7.39 14.12 -1.55
N THR A 233 -8.55 14.63 -1.15
CA THR A 233 -9.04 15.92 -1.64
C THR A 233 -8.22 17.08 -1.06
N ALA A 234 -8.28 18.22 -1.77
CA ALA A 234 -7.55 19.43 -1.41
C ALA A 234 -8.22 20.27 -0.30
N ASP A 235 -9.27 19.74 0.34
CA ASP A 235 -10.13 20.49 1.25
C ASP A 235 -9.48 20.67 2.64
N ARG A 236 -9.98 21.65 3.43
CA ARG A 236 -9.48 21.94 4.79
C ARG A 236 -9.56 20.74 5.73
N GLU A 237 -10.56 19.89 5.54
CA GLU A 237 -10.66 18.59 6.20
C GLU A 237 -10.32 17.52 5.16
N PRO A 238 -9.33 16.66 5.44
CA PRO A 238 -8.89 15.72 4.42
C PRO A 238 -9.96 14.65 4.21
N VAL A 239 -10.38 14.51 2.95
CA VAL A 239 -11.27 13.45 2.50
C VAL A 239 -10.49 12.53 1.59
N TRP A 240 -10.44 11.24 1.91
CA TRP A 240 -9.89 10.24 1.01
C TRP A 240 -11.01 9.59 0.22
N VAL A 241 -10.92 9.63 -1.09
CA VAL A 241 -11.92 9.08 -2.01
C VAL A 241 -11.35 7.88 -2.76
N PHE A 242 -12.16 6.83 -2.83
CA PHE A 242 -11.87 5.56 -3.47
C PHE A 242 -12.88 5.28 -4.58
N GLY A 243 -12.44 4.55 -5.60
CA GLY A 243 -13.35 4.06 -6.63
C GLY A 243 -12.73 2.99 -7.52
N ILE A 244 -13.60 2.36 -8.31
CA ILE A 244 -13.27 1.21 -9.17
C ILE A 244 -13.80 1.46 -10.58
N THR A 245 -12.96 1.16 -11.57
CA THR A 245 -13.30 1.13 -12.99
C THR A 245 -12.90 -0.22 -13.57
N SER A 246 -13.84 -1.01 -14.07
CA SER A 246 -13.56 -2.21 -14.85
C SER A 246 -13.17 -1.82 -16.27
N VAL A 247 -12.40 -2.67 -16.94
CA VAL A 247 -11.99 -2.53 -18.33
C VAL A 247 -12.27 -3.85 -19.03
N THR A 248 -13.20 -3.85 -19.99
CA THR A 248 -13.53 -5.03 -20.81
C THR A 248 -13.50 -4.63 -22.27
N ASN A 249 -12.75 -5.36 -23.10
CA ASN A 249 -12.59 -5.04 -24.53
C ASN A 249 -12.19 -3.56 -24.77
N LYS A 250 -11.26 -3.05 -23.95
CA LYS A 250 -10.80 -1.64 -23.95
C LYS A 250 -11.88 -0.59 -23.61
N VAL A 251 -13.08 -1.03 -23.23
CA VAL A 251 -14.15 -0.17 -22.73
C VAL A 251 -14.07 -0.13 -21.22
N ALA A 252 -13.87 1.07 -20.67
CA ALA A 252 -13.85 1.30 -19.24
C ALA A 252 -15.26 1.61 -18.73
N LYS A 253 -15.58 1.12 -17.53
CA LYS A 253 -16.88 1.31 -16.87
C LYS A 253 -16.69 1.45 -15.37
N VAL A 254 -17.33 2.45 -14.76
CA VAL A 254 -17.36 2.59 -13.30
C VAL A 254 -18.14 1.42 -12.69
N GLU A 255 -17.58 0.81 -11.64
CA GLU A 255 -18.20 -0.32 -10.95
C GLU A 255 -18.56 0.04 -9.51
N LYS A 256 -19.48 -0.74 -8.93
CA LYS A 256 -19.76 -0.68 -7.48
C LYS A 256 -18.57 -1.22 -6.69
N ILE A 257 -18.30 -0.59 -5.56
CA ILE A 257 -17.30 -1.08 -4.60
C ILE A 257 -17.88 -2.30 -3.90
N ALA A 258 -17.07 -3.36 -3.80
CA ALA A 258 -17.45 -4.60 -3.16
C ALA A 258 -18.04 -4.37 -1.77
N SER A 259 -19.10 -5.11 -1.42
CA SER A 259 -19.85 -4.96 -0.18
C SER A 259 -20.56 -3.61 0.03
N THR A 260 -20.67 -2.75 -0.99
CA THR A 260 -21.39 -1.46 -0.90
C THR A 260 -22.41 -1.30 -2.04
N SER A 261 -23.36 -0.36 -1.91
CA SER A 261 -24.22 0.07 -3.03
C SER A 261 -23.52 1.05 -3.96
N SER A 262 -22.46 1.71 -3.47
CA SER A 262 -21.85 2.90 -4.07
C SER A 262 -20.72 2.59 -5.05
N THR A 263 -20.53 3.46 -6.04
CA THR A 263 -19.40 3.43 -6.98
C THR A 263 -18.16 4.14 -6.45
N ARG A 264 -18.35 4.99 -5.43
CA ARG A 264 -17.30 5.71 -4.73
C ARG A 264 -17.52 5.67 -3.22
N GLN A 265 -16.43 5.50 -2.50
CA GLN A 265 -16.40 5.51 -1.04
C GLN A 265 -15.46 6.61 -0.58
N ALA A 266 -15.80 7.25 0.52
CA ALA A 266 -14.97 8.27 1.15
C ALA A 266 -14.75 7.96 2.63
N ILE A 267 -13.61 8.43 3.13
CA ILE A 267 -13.37 8.59 4.55
C ILE A 267 -12.93 10.01 4.84
N GLU A 268 -13.59 10.62 5.81
CA GLU A 268 -13.40 12.01 6.21
C GLU A 268 -12.96 12.06 7.67
N GLY A 269 -12.08 13.00 7.99
CA GLY A 269 -11.72 13.30 9.38
C GLY A 269 -10.29 13.80 9.50
N PRO A 270 -9.92 14.40 10.64
CA PRO A 270 -8.60 14.99 10.88
C PRO A 270 -7.49 13.95 11.13
N GLY A 271 -7.59 12.77 10.50
CA GLY A 271 -6.64 11.67 10.60
C GLY A 271 -7.04 10.57 11.59
N MET A 272 -6.28 9.47 11.58
CA MET A 272 -6.58 8.25 12.37
C MET A 272 -6.53 8.46 13.90
N SER A 273 -5.92 9.55 14.38
CA SER A 273 -5.85 9.93 15.80
C SER A 273 -7.18 10.46 16.34
N LEU A 274 -8.14 10.71 15.46
CA LEU A 274 -9.44 11.28 15.76
C LEU A 274 -10.55 10.46 15.07
N PRO A 275 -11.82 10.70 15.42
CA PRO A 275 -12.93 10.04 14.76
C PRO A 275 -12.89 10.27 13.25
N MET A 276 -13.11 9.19 12.50
CA MET A 276 -13.24 9.25 11.05
C MET A 276 -14.60 8.73 10.64
N HIS A 277 -15.15 9.34 9.59
CA HIS A 277 -16.49 9.05 9.10
C HIS A 277 -16.42 8.42 7.71
N LEU A 278 -17.04 7.25 7.58
CA LEU A 278 -17.22 6.56 6.30
C LEU A 278 -18.44 7.13 5.57
N ARG A 279 -18.32 7.38 4.27
CA ARG A 279 -19.43 7.86 3.43
C ARG A 279 -19.42 7.22 2.05
N GLY A 280 -20.61 7.05 1.48
CA GLY A 280 -20.78 6.89 0.03
C GLY A 280 -20.81 8.25 -0.64
N LEU A 281 -20.29 8.37 -1.85
CA LEU A 281 -20.29 9.63 -2.60
C LEU A 281 -21.25 9.65 -3.79
N ASP A 282 -22.10 8.63 -3.94
CA ASP A 282 -23.13 8.64 -4.96
C ASP A 282 -24.28 9.58 -4.53
N GLU A 283 -24.83 10.36 -5.47
CA GLU A 283 -25.83 11.40 -5.17
C GLU A 283 -27.06 10.83 -4.43
N GLY A 284 -27.35 11.39 -3.24
CA GLY A 284 -28.56 11.07 -2.48
C GLY A 284 -28.47 9.86 -1.55
N GLU A 285 -27.31 9.20 -1.41
CA GLU A 285 -27.17 8.05 -0.51
C GLU A 285 -26.71 8.43 0.91
N ALA A 286 -27.34 7.82 1.91
CA ALA A 286 -26.86 7.77 3.29
C ALA A 286 -25.47 7.09 3.36
N PRO A 287 -24.71 7.18 4.47
CA PRO A 287 -23.43 6.48 4.60
C PRO A 287 -23.58 5.01 4.15
N THR A 288 -22.79 4.58 3.17
CA THR A 288 -22.88 3.21 2.68
C THR A 288 -22.42 2.28 3.79
N GLU A 289 -23.35 1.74 4.57
CA GLU A 289 -23.03 0.61 5.41
C GLU A 289 -22.51 -0.51 4.53
N THR A 290 -21.30 -0.99 4.81
CA THR A 290 -20.82 -2.18 4.13
C THR A 290 -21.72 -3.35 4.50
N GLY A 291 -22.19 -4.10 3.51
CA GLY A 291 -22.83 -5.41 3.70
C GLY A 291 -21.87 -6.48 4.23
N SER A 292 -20.59 -6.15 4.39
CA SER A 292 -19.60 -7.01 5.05
C SER A 292 -19.98 -7.26 6.52
N PRO A 293 -19.87 -8.51 7.01
CA PRO A 293 -20.03 -8.79 8.44
C PRO A 293 -18.88 -8.21 9.27
N ASP A 294 -17.74 -7.92 8.65
CA ASP A 294 -16.55 -7.38 9.28
C ASP A 294 -16.55 -5.85 9.22
N LYS A 295 -17.29 -5.25 10.14
CA LYS A 295 -17.41 -3.79 10.28
C LYS A 295 -16.35 -3.25 11.24
N ILE A 296 -15.69 -2.16 10.84
CA ILE A 296 -14.68 -1.46 11.65
C ILE A 296 -15.12 -0.07 12.13
N GLY A 297 -16.36 0.34 11.88
CA GLY A 297 -16.86 1.66 12.27
C GLY A 297 -16.63 1.98 13.75
N ALA A 298 -16.72 0.99 14.65
CA ALA A 298 -16.53 1.22 16.08
C ALA A 298 -15.08 1.55 16.49
N ILE A 299 -14.06 1.12 15.73
CA ILE A 299 -12.67 1.57 15.96
C ILE A 299 -12.40 2.93 15.32
N LEU A 300 -13.12 3.27 14.24
CA LEU A 300 -13.06 4.58 13.60
C LEU A 300 -13.71 5.67 14.46
N ASP A 301 -14.82 5.34 15.13
CA ASP A 301 -15.54 6.23 16.05
C ASP A 301 -15.33 5.84 17.53
N ARG A 302 -14.11 5.41 17.87
CA ARG A 302 -13.76 4.84 19.20
C ARG A 302 -13.97 5.76 20.41
N ARG A 303 -14.35 7.02 20.20
CA ARG A 303 -14.66 7.98 21.28
C ARG A 303 -16.12 7.89 21.74
N THR A 304 -17.00 7.41 20.86
CA THR A 304 -18.45 7.34 21.12
C THR A 304 -18.92 5.88 21.28
N THR A 305 -18.09 4.90 20.92
CA THR A 305 -18.43 3.48 21.01
C THR A 305 -18.00 2.83 22.33
N THR A 306 -18.71 1.77 22.70
CA THR A 306 -18.42 0.95 23.87
C THR A 306 -17.19 0.07 23.64
N GLU A 307 -16.58 -0.38 24.74
CA GLU A 307 -15.45 -1.32 24.66
C GLU A 307 -15.81 -2.63 23.96
N ALA A 308 -17.02 -3.15 24.18
CA ALA A 308 -17.48 -4.39 23.53
C ALA A 308 -17.55 -4.24 22.00
N GLU A 309 -18.05 -3.10 21.52
CA GLU A 309 -18.07 -2.78 20.08
C GLU A 309 -16.66 -2.62 19.52
N GLN A 310 -15.76 -1.99 20.27
CA GLN A 310 -14.35 -1.84 19.89
C GLN A 310 -13.63 -3.18 19.80
N VAL A 311 -13.87 -4.12 20.71
CA VAL A 311 -13.32 -5.49 20.66
C VAL A 311 -13.84 -6.25 19.44
N LYS A 312 -15.13 -6.10 19.10
CA LYS A 312 -15.71 -6.71 17.91
C LYS A 312 -15.06 -6.16 16.62
N ALA A 313 -14.92 -4.84 16.53
CA ALA A 313 -14.30 -4.18 15.39
C ALA A 313 -12.79 -4.41 15.30
N LEU A 314 -12.10 -4.54 16.44
CA LEU A 314 -10.70 -4.96 16.54
C LEU A 314 -10.51 -6.34 15.90
N ASN A 315 -11.34 -7.32 16.25
CA ASN A 315 -11.30 -8.65 15.66
C ASN A 315 -11.70 -8.66 14.17
N ALA A 316 -12.66 -7.82 13.77
CA ALA A 316 -13.00 -7.63 12.36
C ALA A 316 -11.82 -7.10 11.54
N SER A 317 -11.04 -6.16 12.08
CA SER A 317 -9.85 -5.62 11.39
C SER A 317 -8.80 -6.70 11.09
N LEU A 318 -8.63 -7.68 11.98
CA LEU A 318 -7.71 -8.81 11.77
C LEU A 318 -8.20 -9.74 10.65
N ARG A 319 -9.52 -9.96 10.57
CA ARG A 319 -10.12 -10.74 9.48
C ARG A 319 -10.04 -10.00 8.14
N ILE A 320 -10.19 -8.68 8.11
CA ILE A 320 -9.98 -7.86 6.91
C ILE A 320 -8.55 -8.01 6.39
N ASP A 321 -7.55 -7.99 7.28
CA ASP A 321 -6.15 -8.18 6.91
C ASP A 321 -5.80 -9.64 6.54
N ASN A 322 -6.71 -10.60 6.73
CA ASN A 322 -6.50 -12.01 6.43
C ASN A 322 -6.86 -12.34 4.97
N PRO A 323 -5.89 -12.74 4.12
CA PRO A 323 -6.16 -13.03 2.70
C PRO A 323 -7.00 -14.28 2.47
N LEU A 324 -7.15 -15.14 3.50
CA LEU A 324 -8.02 -16.32 3.44
C LEU A 324 -9.51 -15.97 3.63
N ILE A 325 -9.81 -14.79 4.18
CA ILE A 325 -11.18 -14.40 4.52
C ILE A 325 -11.72 -13.38 3.52
N HIS A 326 -10.94 -12.39 3.14
CA HIS A 326 -11.37 -11.33 2.21
C HIS A 326 -10.42 -11.21 1.02
N SER A 327 -10.94 -10.73 -0.11
CA SER A 327 -10.15 -10.28 -1.26
C SER A 327 -10.58 -8.86 -1.66
N PRO A 328 -9.86 -8.19 -2.58
CA PRO A 328 -10.32 -6.93 -3.16
C PRO A 328 -11.70 -7.01 -3.84
N GLU A 329 -12.21 -8.21 -4.14
CA GLU A 329 -13.56 -8.43 -4.70
C GLU A 329 -14.65 -8.57 -3.63
N THR A 330 -14.29 -8.75 -2.36
CA THR A 330 -15.27 -9.05 -1.28
C THR A 330 -15.29 -8.03 -0.16
N MET A 331 -14.39 -7.05 -0.19
CA MET A 331 -14.25 -6.04 0.85
C MET A 331 -14.21 -4.65 0.24
N ALA A 332 -14.84 -3.71 0.93
CA ALA A 332 -14.85 -2.31 0.54
C ALA A 332 -13.45 -1.68 0.64
N CYS A 333 -13.21 -0.66 -0.17
CA CYS A 333 -11.89 -0.08 -0.36
C CYS A 333 -11.37 0.56 0.93
N VAL A 334 -12.20 1.35 1.61
CA VAL A 334 -11.76 2.03 2.83
C VAL A 334 -11.39 1.03 3.90
N GLU A 335 -12.22 0.03 4.15
CA GLU A 335 -11.99 -1.01 5.16
C GLU A 335 -10.65 -1.70 4.97
N CYS A 336 -10.35 -2.12 3.73
CA CYS A 336 -9.06 -2.70 3.38
C CYS A 336 -7.87 -1.77 3.64
N HIS A 337 -8.05 -0.46 3.45
CA HIS A 337 -6.97 0.53 3.58
C HIS A 337 -6.76 1.01 5.01
N VAL A 338 -7.81 1.07 5.84
CA VAL A 338 -7.75 1.67 7.17
C VAL A 338 -7.70 0.66 8.31
N ALA A 339 -8.04 -0.61 8.09
CA ALA A 339 -8.15 -1.63 9.15
C ALA A 339 -6.90 -1.73 10.04
N SER A 340 -5.71 -1.89 9.45
CA SER A 340 -4.45 -2.00 10.22
C SER A 340 -4.14 -0.71 10.99
N GLY A 341 -4.23 0.45 10.34
CA GLY A 341 -3.96 1.74 10.98
C GLY A 341 -4.92 2.03 12.14
N ALA A 342 -6.21 1.74 11.95
CA ALA A 342 -7.24 1.99 12.95
C ALA A 342 -7.08 1.05 14.16
N ARG A 343 -6.73 -0.22 13.90
CA ARG A 343 -6.35 -1.17 14.95
C ARG A 343 -5.14 -0.68 15.73
N LYS A 344 -4.07 -0.27 15.05
CA LYS A 344 -2.83 0.22 15.69
C LYS A 344 -3.10 1.45 16.55
N ALA A 345 -3.89 2.41 16.05
CA ALA A 345 -4.31 3.59 16.80
C ALA A 345 -5.10 3.21 18.07
N LEU A 346 -6.09 2.33 17.95
CA LEU A 346 -6.87 1.85 19.10
C LEU A 346 -5.99 1.15 20.15
N LEU A 347 -5.09 0.25 19.73
CA LEU A 347 -4.23 -0.49 20.66
C LEU A 347 -3.17 0.41 21.31
N SER A 348 -2.77 1.50 20.64
CA SER A 348 -1.91 2.52 21.26
C SER A 348 -2.64 3.28 22.37
N GLU A 349 -3.93 3.56 22.19
CA GLU A 349 -4.76 4.26 23.19
C GLU A 349 -5.23 3.33 24.32
N LYS A 350 -5.54 2.07 23.98
CA LYS A 350 -6.08 1.06 24.90
C LYS A 350 -5.30 -0.25 24.81
N PRO A 351 -4.07 -0.32 25.36
CA PRO A 351 -3.20 -1.49 25.23
C PRO A 351 -3.81 -2.79 25.77
N LEU A 352 -4.64 -2.71 26.81
CA LEU A 352 -5.33 -3.85 27.43
C LEU A 352 -6.32 -4.57 26.49
N LEU A 353 -6.75 -3.94 25.39
CA LEU A 353 -7.58 -4.62 24.40
C LEU A 353 -6.82 -5.67 23.60
N LYS A 354 -5.48 -5.67 23.65
CA LYS A 354 -4.65 -6.71 23.05
C LYS A 354 -5.00 -8.10 23.59
N ASP A 355 -5.33 -8.20 24.87
CA ASP A 355 -5.71 -9.46 25.52
C ASP A 355 -7.10 -9.96 25.10
N LYS A 356 -7.86 -9.14 24.36
CA LYS A 356 -9.19 -9.44 23.83
C LYS A 356 -9.18 -9.77 22.33
N ILE A 357 -7.99 -9.83 21.73
CA ILE A 357 -7.83 -10.35 20.38
C ILE A 357 -8.07 -11.86 20.42
N ASP A 358 -8.99 -12.34 19.59
CA ASP A 358 -9.18 -13.75 19.36
C ASP A 358 -8.08 -14.26 18.41
N PRO A 359 -7.19 -15.16 18.88
CA PRO A 359 -6.08 -15.68 18.08
C PRO A 359 -6.52 -16.39 16.79
N ALA A 360 -7.77 -16.84 16.69
CA ALA A 360 -8.30 -17.45 15.47
C ALA A 360 -8.46 -16.43 14.32
N ASN A 361 -8.57 -15.14 14.64
CA ASN A 361 -8.66 -14.07 13.64
C ASN A 361 -7.28 -13.61 13.15
N VAL A 362 -6.20 -13.93 13.87
CA VAL A 362 -4.84 -13.56 13.48
C VAL A 362 -4.40 -14.45 12.33
N PHE A 363 -4.07 -13.83 11.19
CA PHE A 363 -3.56 -14.56 10.05
C PHE A 363 -2.19 -15.18 10.37
N LYS A 364 -2.08 -16.50 10.18
CA LYS A 364 -0.82 -17.24 10.31
C LYS A 364 -0.18 -17.36 8.93
N ALA A 365 0.75 -16.45 8.65
CA ALA A 365 1.41 -16.41 7.36
C ALA A 365 2.26 -17.68 7.13
N PRO A 366 2.27 -18.25 5.91
CA PRO A 366 3.10 -19.40 5.57
C PRO A 366 4.60 -19.07 5.55
N MET A 367 4.94 -17.77 5.60
CA MET A 367 6.30 -17.25 5.75
C MET A 367 6.26 -15.88 6.43
N THR A 368 7.35 -15.52 7.10
CA THR A 368 7.48 -14.22 7.75
C THR A 368 7.44 -13.09 6.73
N ALA A 369 6.59 -12.09 6.98
CA ALA A 369 6.55 -10.84 6.24
C ALA A 369 6.56 -9.68 7.24
N LYS A 370 7.72 -9.43 7.89
CA LYS A 370 7.91 -8.14 8.56
C LYS A 370 7.75 -7.06 7.47
N HIS A 371 7.31 -5.87 7.82
CA HIS A 371 7.13 -4.81 6.84
C HIS A 371 7.42 -3.44 7.43
N VAL A 372 7.78 -2.50 6.57
CA VAL A 372 7.93 -1.09 6.91
C VAL A 372 6.53 -0.51 7.07
N ALA A 373 6.07 -0.40 8.32
CA ALA A 373 4.89 0.36 8.63
C ALA A 373 5.17 1.85 8.38
N SER A 374 4.18 2.56 7.84
CA SER A 374 4.26 4.02 7.71
C SER A 374 4.41 4.64 9.09
N LYS A 375 5.21 5.72 9.17
CA LYS A 375 5.33 6.54 10.39
C LYS A 375 4.14 7.45 10.57
N ASP A 376 3.47 7.77 9.47
CA ASP A 376 2.28 8.57 9.43
C ASP A 376 1.03 7.68 9.51
N ILE A 377 0.31 7.79 10.62
CA ILE A 377 -0.94 7.04 10.79
C ILE A 377 -1.97 7.43 9.72
N GLU A 378 -1.92 8.64 9.15
CA GLU A 378 -2.79 9.07 8.06
C GLU A 378 -2.36 8.55 6.68
N ASN A 379 -1.31 7.73 6.61
CA ASN A 379 -0.92 7.11 5.35
C ASN A 379 -1.86 5.94 5.04
N LEU A 380 -2.92 6.24 4.28
CA LEU A 380 -3.89 5.24 3.83
C LEU A 380 -3.38 4.40 2.64
N HIS A 381 -2.12 4.54 2.24
CA HIS A 381 -1.56 3.77 1.16
C HIS A 381 -1.26 2.34 1.62
N ALA A 382 -1.84 1.36 0.92
CA ALA A 382 -1.63 -0.04 1.26
C ALA A 382 -0.23 -0.54 0.84
N PHE A 383 0.31 -0.06 -0.29
CA PHE A 383 1.62 -0.44 -0.82
C PHE A 383 2.16 0.63 -1.79
N SER A 384 2.45 1.80 -1.27
CA SER A 384 2.89 2.97 -2.04
C SER A 384 3.46 4.06 -1.11
N TRP A 385 3.57 5.29 -1.59
CA TRP A 385 4.21 6.39 -0.87
C TRP A 385 3.21 7.49 -0.49
N LYS A 386 3.43 8.13 0.66
CA LYS A 386 2.86 9.44 0.99
C LYS A 386 4.02 10.42 1.15
N GLY A 387 4.21 11.32 0.18
CA GLY A 387 5.42 12.14 0.09
C GLY A 387 6.64 11.24 -0.08
N THR A 388 7.51 11.21 0.93
CA THR A 388 8.68 10.32 1.02
C THR A 388 8.50 9.17 2.03
N ASP A 389 7.32 9.01 2.63
CA ASP A 389 7.06 7.92 3.59
C ASP A 389 6.47 6.70 2.89
N ALA A 390 7.19 5.59 2.94
CA ALA A 390 6.72 4.32 2.39
C ALA A 390 5.65 3.71 3.31
N GLY A 391 4.50 3.35 2.74
CA GLY A 391 3.43 2.65 3.43
C GLY A 391 3.29 1.21 2.94
N VAL A 392 3.41 0.25 3.86
CA VAL A 392 3.01 -1.15 3.64
C VAL A 392 1.99 -1.52 4.72
N SER A 393 0.79 -1.94 4.31
CA SER A 393 -0.23 -2.41 5.25
C SER A 393 -0.03 -3.88 5.64
N ASP A 394 -0.53 -4.25 6.83
CA ASP A 394 -0.53 -5.64 7.31
C ASP A 394 -1.20 -6.57 6.27
N ARG A 395 -2.29 -6.11 5.65
CA ARG A 395 -2.96 -6.83 4.56
C ARG A 395 -2.02 -7.17 3.41
N VAL A 396 -1.25 -6.19 2.94
CA VAL A 396 -0.32 -6.41 1.81
C VAL A 396 0.82 -7.34 2.22
N ALA A 397 1.36 -7.20 3.44
CA ALA A 397 2.36 -8.13 3.95
C ALA A 397 1.84 -9.57 3.99
N ASN A 398 0.61 -9.76 4.49
CA ASN A 398 -0.05 -11.06 4.56
C ASN A 398 -0.32 -11.66 3.17
N ASP A 399 -0.85 -10.86 2.23
CA ASP A 399 -1.04 -11.29 0.84
C ASP A 399 0.31 -11.72 0.23
N SER A 400 1.36 -10.91 0.42
CA SER A 400 2.68 -11.15 -0.18
C SER A 400 3.32 -12.44 0.33
N ALA A 401 3.15 -12.75 1.62
CA ALA A 401 3.59 -14.03 2.19
C ALA A 401 2.87 -15.23 1.54
N GLN A 402 1.55 -15.14 1.35
CA GLN A 402 0.79 -16.21 0.69
C GLN A 402 1.17 -16.37 -0.78
N ILE A 403 1.29 -15.25 -1.49
CA ILE A 403 1.67 -15.21 -2.90
C ILE A 403 3.06 -15.83 -3.09
N ALA A 404 4.05 -15.42 -2.29
CA ALA A 404 5.40 -15.97 -2.38
C ALA A 404 5.43 -17.47 -2.08
N ALA A 405 4.69 -17.94 -1.06
CA ALA A 405 4.57 -19.36 -0.78
C ALA A 405 3.95 -20.14 -1.96
N ARG A 406 2.94 -19.58 -2.63
CA ARG A 406 2.30 -20.18 -3.79
C ARG A 406 3.19 -20.17 -5.03
N MET A 407 3.85 -19.05 -5.30
CA MET A 407 4.78 -18.92 -6.43
C MET A 407 5.99 -19.85 -6.28
N ASN A 408 6.46 -20.07 -5.05
CA ASN A 408 7.50 -21.07 -4.80
C ASN A 408 7.07 -22.47 -5.27
N LYS A 409 5.85 -22.93 -4.93
CA LYS A 409 5.33 -24.22 -5.41
C LYS A 409 5.13 -24.30 -6.93
N LEU A 410 4.97 -23.15 -7.58
CA LEU A 410 4.75 -23.06 -9.03
C LEU A 410 6.06 -23.04 -9.84
N LEU A 411 7.17 -22.67 -9.21
CA LEU A 411 8.48 -22.50 -9.87
C LEU A 411 9.53 -23.52 -9.42
N PHE A 412 9.41 -24.07 -8.21
CA PHE A 412 10.37 -24.97 -7.56
C PHE A 412 9.62 -26.14 -6.92
#